data_AF-A0A136PII6-F1
#
_entry.id   AF-A0A136PII6-F1
#
_cell.length_a   1.000
_cell.length_b   1.000
_cell.length_c   1.000
_cell.angle_alpha   90.00
_cell.angle_beta   90.00
_cell.angle_gamma   90.00
#
_symmetry.space_group_name_H-M   'P 1'
#
loop_
_entity.id
_entity.type
_entity.pdbx_description
1 polymer ?
#
loop_
_entity_poly.entity_id
_entity_poly.type
_entity_poly.pdbx_seq_one_letter_code
_entity_poly.pdbx_strand_id
1 'polypeptide(L)'
;MTVRQSIVFNGDLGSGKSTVSVEIAERLGLRRVSVGDLYRQMAQERQMTALQLNLHAELDQAVDGYVDQLQRDIAASGERLVMDSRLAWHFFTDALKVHMITEPGEAARRVLARPSGPAESYTSQEEAKLRLRERSESERNRFIVRYGVDKARLRNYDLICDTTRARADEVIEQVIAVFTGTLGADIVTQDPPLLLLDPARVYPTEDVSALRDLWDSDFVGEVAAAGNQALEPLKIGYTGEYFYVVDGHRRLSAALQSGFRLVPGRLVAEVEEPVVGGVSAVEYFAAQVRPSTVYDWEAAHGIRLPLPEHALLGGDAVLAGEPAPGA
;
A
#
# COMPACT_ATOMS: atom_id res chain seq x y z
N MET A 1 14.98 5.12 -23.08
CA MET A 1 13.91 4.95 -22.07
C MET A 1 12.59 4.86 -22.82
N THR A 2 11.87 3.76 -22.69
CA THR A 2 10.49 3.63 -23.17
C THR A 2 9.62 4.60 -22.39
N VAL A 3 8.95 5.52 -23.09
CA VAL A 3 7.99 6.44 -22.48
C VAL A 3 6.81 5.61 -22.00
N ARG A 4 6.48 5.68 -20.69
CA ARG A 4 5.31 4.98 -20.15
C ARG A 4 4.05 5.52 -20.82
N GLN A 5 3.27 4.63 -21.40
CA GLN A 5 2.14 5.00 -22.26
C GLN A 5 0.78 4.76 -21.60
N SER A 6 0.74 3.83 -20.66
CA SER A 6 -0.46 3.38 -19.95
C SER A 6 -0.25 3.47 -18.44
N ILE A 7 -1.35 3.44 -17.68
CA ILE A 7 -1.32 3.33 -16.22
C ILE A 7 -2.07 2.06 -15.84
N VAL A 8 -1.42 1.16 -15.14
CA VAL A 8 -2.04 -0.07 -14.64
C VAL A 8 -2.17 -0.01 -13.14
N PHE A 9 -3.39 -0.17 -12.65
CA PHE A 9 -3.72 -0.14 -11.24
C PHE A 9 -3.98 -1.53 -10.70
N ASN A 10 -3.18 -1.91 -9.70
CA ASN A 10 -3.51 -2.92 -8.72
C ASN A 10 -3.82 -2.24 -7.38
N GLY A 11 -4.47 -2.96 -6.46
CA GLY A 11 -4.63 -2.45 -5.11
C GLY A 11 -5.48 -3.34 -4.22
N ASP A 12 -5.36 -3.07 -2.93
CA ASP A 12 -6.10 -3.77 -1.88
C ASP A 12 -7.60 -3.56 -2.03
N LEU A 13 -8.37 -4.50 -1.49
CA LEU A 13 -9.81 -4.35 -1.39
C LEU A 13 -10.12 -3.13 -0.51
N GLY A 14 -11.00 -2.23 -0.97
CA GLY A 14 -11.31 -0.99 -0.24
C GLY A 14 -10.28 0.15 -0.42
N SER A 15 -9.22 -0.03 -1.20
CA SER A 15 -8.21 1.02 -1.45
C SER A 15 -8.69 2.22 -2.28
N GLY A 16 -9.90 2.16 -2.87
CA GLY A 16 -10.43 3.25 -3.73
C GLY A 16 -9.95 3.21 -5.18
N LYS A 17 -9.24 2.14 -5.59
CA LYS A 17 -8.71 1.96 -6.96
C LYS A 17 -9.68 2.28 -8.08
N SER A 18 -10.91 1.76 -8.03
CA SER A 18 -11.85 1.95 -9.14
C SER A 18 -12.23 3.42 -9.30
N THR A 19 -12.42 4.17 -8.21
CA THR A 19 -12.67 5.61 -8.23
C THR A 19 -11.50 6.37 -8.87
N VAL A 20 -10.27 6.10 -8.41
CA VAL A 20 -9.06 6.75 -8.91
C VAL A 20 -8.83 6.45 -10.39
N SER A 21 -9.01 5.20 -10.82
CA SER A 21 -8.83 4.79 -12.22
C SER A 21 -9.84 5.44 -13.18
N VAL A 22 -11.08 5.69 -12.75
CA VAL A 22 -12.11 6.35 -13.57
C VAL A 22 -11.72 7.81 -13.77
N GLU A 23 -11.48 8.53 -12.68
CA GLU A 23 -11.17 9.96 -12.74
C GLU A 23 -9.87 10.23 -13.52
N ILE A 24 -8.83 9.42 -13.33
CA ILE A 24 -7.56 9.58 -14.07
C ILE A 24 -7.77 9.34 -15.57
N ALA A 25 -8.58 8.34 -15.95
CA ALA A 25 -8.89 8.10 -17.35
C ALA A 25 -9.62 9.29 -17.98
N GLU A 26 -10.58 9.87 -17.27
CA GLU A 26 -11.31 11.07 -17.71
C GLU A 26 -10.40 12.29 -17.85
N ARG A 27 -9.57 12.58 -16.83
CA ARG A 27 -8.65 13.73 -16.84
C ARG A 27 -7.56 13.64 -17.90
N LEU A 28 -7.07 12.43 -18.19
CA LEU A 28 -6.04 12.20 -19.20
C LEU A 28 -6.62 11.93 -20.60
N GLY A 29 -7.93 11.83 -20.75
CA GLY A 29 -8.58 11.47 -22.01
C GLY A 29 -8.21 10.07 -22.52
N LEU A 30 -7.96 9.13 -21.60
CA LEU A 30 -7.56 7.75 -21.91
C LEU A 30 -8.74 6.79 -21.78
N ARG A 31 -8.74 5.72 -22.58
CA ARG A 31 -9.71 4.64 -22.40
C ARG A 31 -9.45 3.94 -21.07
N ARG A 32 -10.52 3.64 -20.32
CA ARG A 32 -10.44 2.78 -19.12
C ARG A 32 -10.89 1.37 -19.46
N VAL A 33 -10.08 0.39 -19.07
CA VAL A 33 -10.44 -1.03 -19.09
C VAL A 33 -10.40 -1.56 -17.67
N SER A 34 -11.43 -2.31 -17.27
CA SER A 34 -11.54 -2.85 -15.91
C SER A 34 -11.94 -4.31 -15.96
N VAL A 35 -11.03 -5.18 -15.50
CA VAL A 35 -11.30 -6.62 -15.42
C VAL A 35 -12.45 -6.89 -14.45
N GLY A 36 -12.56 -6.12 -13.37
CA GLY A 36 -13.68 -6.22 -12.44
C GLY A 36 -15.04 -5.86 -13.06
N ASP A 37 -15.09 -4.90 -13.98
CA ASP A 37 -16.30 -4.55 -14.73
C ASP A 37 -16.65 -5.66 -15.74
N LEU A 38 -15.64 -6.23 -16.42
CA LEU A 38 -15.82 -7.36 -17.33
C LEU A 38 -16.44 -8.58 -16.61
N TYR A 39 -15.90 -8.99 -15.46
CA TYR A 39 -16.51 -10.08 -14.68
C TYR A 39 -17.94 -9.75 -14.23
N ARG A 40 -18.25 -8.50 -13.85
CA ARG A 40 -19.63 -8.10 -13.50
C ARG A 40 -20.58 -8.22 -14.68
N GLN A 41 -20.16 -7.79 -15.86
CA GLN A 41 -20.96 -7.91 -17.08
C GLN A 41 -21.20 -9.37 -17.45
N MET A 42 -20.14 -10.20 -17.46
CA MET A 42 -20.26 -11.64 -17.69
C MET A 42 -21.19 -12.32 -16.68
N ALA A 43 -21.22 -11.86 -15.43
CA ALA A 43 -22.08 -12.41 -14.40
C ALA A 43 -23.55 -12.09 -14.69
N GLN A 44 -23.84 -10.84 -15.08
CA GLN A 44 -25.19 -10.42 -15.48
C GLN A 44 -25.70 -11.19 -16.69
N GLU A 45 -24.86 -11.37 -17.72
CA GLU A 45 -25.19 -12.16 -18.92
C GLU A 45 -25.52 -13.63 -18.59
N ARG A 46 -24.90 -14.17 -17.53
CA ARG A 46 -25.13 -15.54 -17.03
C ARG A 46 -26.17 -15.64 -15.91
N GLN A 47 -26.87 -14.55 -15.58
CA GLN A 47 -27.82 -14.47 -14.46
C GLN A 47 -27.21 -14.89 -13.11
N MET A 48 -25.91 -14.62 -12.91
CA MET A 48 -25.16 -14.89 -11.67
C MET A 48 -24.78 -13.56 -10.98
N THR A 49 -24.51 -13.62 -9.67
CA THR A 49 -23.86 -12.49 -8.97
C THR A 49 -22.36 -12.45 -9.31
N ALA A 50 -21.73 -11.28 -9.16
CA ALA A 50 -20.29 -11.14 -9.37
C ALA A 50 -19.46 -12.02 -8.42
N LEU A 51 -19.97 -12.28 -7.21
CA LEU A 51 -19.34 -13.21 -6.26
C LEU A 51 -19.46 -14.66 -6.74
N GLN A 52 -20.66 -15.08 -7.18
CA GLN A 52 -20.87 -16.41 -7.75
C GLN A 52 -20.01 -16.63 -9.00
N LEU A 53 -19.88 -15.64 -9.88
CA LEU A 53 -19.00 -15.76 -11.04
C LEU A 53 -17.53 -15.78 -10.63
N ASN A 54 -17.07 -15.01 -9.63
CA ASN A 54 -15.68 -15.12 -9.16
C ASN A 54 -15.39 -16.52 -8.61
N LEU A 55 -16.28 -17.07 -7.78
CA LEU A 55 -16.16 -18.45 -7.27
C LEU A 55 -16.24 -19.48 -8.41
N HIS A 56 -17.05 -19.21 -9.43
CA HIS A 56 -17.17 -20.09 -10.60
C HIS A 56 -15.94 -19.98 -11.51
N ALA A 57 -15.36 -18.81 -11.69
CA ALA A 57 -14.12 -18.60 -12.45
C ALA A 57 -12.92 -19.22 -11.74
N GLU A 58 -12.91 -19.23 -10.40
CA GLU A 58 -11.95 -20.01 -9.60
C GLU A 58 -12.01 -21.52 -9.92
N LEU A 59 -13.17 -22.01 -10.34
CA LEU A 59 -13.40 -23.41 -10.73
C LEU A 59 -13.29 -23.64 -12.25
N ASP A 60 -13.52 -22.61 -13.06
CA ASP A 60 -13.54 -22.65 -14.53
C ASP A 60 -12.30 -21.95 -15.12
N GLN A 61 -11.25 -22.76 -15.32
CA GLN A 61 -9.98 -22.32 -15.89
C GLN A 61 -10.12 -21.61 -17.25
N ALA A 62 -11.19 -21.87 -18.00
CA ALA A 62 -11.42 -21.27 -19.31
C ALA A 62 -11.75 -19.77 -19.22
N VAL A 63 -12.51 -19.36 -18.20
CA VAL A 63 -12.85 -17.94 -17.97
C VAL A 63 -11.60 -17.15 -17.60
N ASP A 64 -10.80 -17.67 -16.67
CA ASP A 64 -9.53 -17.03 -16.28
C ASP A 64 -8.54 -16.97 -17.45
N GLY A 65 -8.43 -18.05 -18.24
CA GLY A 65 -7.56 -18.07 -19.42
C GLY A 65 -7.95 -17.04 -20.48
N TYR A 66 -9.25 -16.85 -20.72
CA TYR A 66 -9.76 -15.82 -21.63
C TYR A 66 -9.43 -14.41 -21.12
N VAL A 67 -9.65 -14.13 -19.83
CA VAL A 67 -9.34 -12.83 -19.24
C VAL A 67 -7.83 -12.56 -19.28
N ASP A 68 -7.00 -13.55 -18.98
CA ASP A 68 -5.54 -13.43 -19.11
C ASP A 68 -5.12 -13.10 -20.54
N GLN A 69 -5.67 -13.79 -21.53
CA GLN A 69 -5.34 -13.55 -22.94
C GLN A 69 -5.75 -12.15 -23.37
N LEU A 70 -6.97 -11.70 -22.99
CA LEU A 70 -7.44 -10.35 -23.27
C LEU A 70 -6.49 -9.28 -22.70
N GLN A 71 -5.99 -9.47 -21.47
CA GLN A 71 -5.04 -8.54 -20.86
C GLN A 71 -3.71 -8.50 -21.62
N ARG A 72 -3.21 -9.66 -22.07
CA ARG A 72 -1.98 -9.75 -22.89
C ARG A 72 -2.16 -9.08 -24.24
N ASP A 73 -3.28 -9.29 -24.90
CA ASP A 73 -3.58 -8.69 -26.20
C ASP A 73 -3.65 -7.16 -26.09
N ILE A 74 -4.29 -6.64 -25.05
CA ILE A 74 -4.33 -5.20 -24.76
C ILE A 74 -2.91 -4.68 -24.48
N ALA A 75 -2.13 -5.37 -23.64
CA ALA A 75 -0.75 -4.97 -23.35
C ALA A 75 0.14 -4.98 -24.61
N ALA A 76 -0.07 -5.94 -25.52
CA ALA A 76 0.69 -6.05 -26.77
C ALA A 76 0.23 -5.07 -27.86
N SER A 77 -0.97 -4.50 -27.73
CA SER A 77 -1.54 -3.60 -28.75
C SER A 77 -0.82 -2.25 -28.87
N GLY A 78 -0.06 -1.85 -27.84
CA GLY A 78 0.54 -0.51 -27.75
C GLY A 78 -0.47 0.61 -27.55
N GLU A 79 -1.73 0.28 -27.22
CA GLU A 79 -2.76 1.25 -26.87
C GLU A 79 -2.40 1.99 -25.57
N ARG A 80 -2.71 3.29 -25.53
CA ARG A 80 -2.62 4.10 -24.31
C ARG A 80 -3.92 4.01 -23.53
N LEU A 81 -3.89 3.43 -22.35
CA LEU A 81 -5.09 3.23 -21.53
C LEU A 81 -4.81 3.26 -20.03
N VAL A 82 -5.90 3.34 -19.27
CA VAL A 82 -5.91 3.07 -17.84
C VAL A 82 -6.50 1.67 -17.62
N MET A 83 -5.72 0.78 -17.02
CA MET A 83 -6.10 -0.60 -16.77
C MET A 83 -6.35 -0.81 -15.27
N ASP A 84 -7.58 -1.14 -14.88
CA ASP A 84 -7.93 -1.60 -13.54
C ASP A 84 -7.95 -3.13 -13.52
N SER A 85 -6.88 -3.74 -13.01
CA SER A 85 -6.75 -5.19 -12.90
C SER A 85 -5.76 -5.61 -11.82
N ARG A 86 -6.09 -6.71 -11.13
CA ARG A 86 -5.24 -7.27 -10.08
C ARG A 86 -3.95 -7.91 -10.59
N LEU A 87 -3.84 -8.17 -11.90
CA LEU A 87 -2.69 -8.82 -12.52
C LEU A 87 -2.11 -8.07 -13.73
N ALA A 88 -2.70 -6.93 -14.15
CA ALA A 88 -2.19 -6.20 -15.31
C ALA A 88 -0.73 -5.75 -15.18
N TRP A 89 -0.27 -5.44 -13.97
CA TRP A 89 1.14 -5.12 -13.69
C TRP A 89 2.12 -6.22 -14.12
N HIS A 90 1.67 -7.48 -14.21
CA HIS A 90 2.47 -8.60 -14.67
C HIS A 90 2.58 -8.66 -16.21
N PHE A 91 1.51 -8.28 -16.92
CA PHE A 91 1.46 -8.36 -18.39
C PHE A 91 1.98 -7.10 -19.09
N PHE A 92 1.79 -5.93 -18.48
CA PHE A 92 2.22 -4.66 -19.07
C PHE A 92 3.70 -4.39 -18.76
N THR A 93 4.47 -4.06 -19.81
CA THR A 93 5.91 -3.77 -19.71
C THR A 93 6.24 -2.28 -19.88
N ASP A 94 5.33 -1.52 -20.47
CA ASP A 94 5.47 -0.09 -20.85
C ASP A 94 4.41 0.81 -20.19
N ALA A 95 4.01 0.44 -18.97
CA ALA A 95 3.03 1.17 -18.18
C ALA A 95 3.58 1.61 -16.82
N LEU A 96 2.98 2.66 -16.25
CA LEU A 96 3.16 2.99 -14.83
C LEU A 96 2.35 1.99 -13.99
N LYS A 97 3.03 1.16 -13.22
CA LYS A 97 2.44 0.15 -12.34
C LYS A 97 2.17 0.74 -10.97
N VAL A 98 0.91 1.01 -10.69
CA VAL A 98 0.47 1.61 -9.42
C VAL A 98 -0.15 0.53 -8.53
N HIS A 99 0.30 0.42 -7.29
CA HIS A 99 -0.33 -0.39 -6.26
C HIS A 99 -0.92 0.49 -5.17
N MET A 100 -2.24 0.44 -5.02
CA MET A 100 -2.95 1.20 -4.01
C MET A 100 -3.18 0.36 -2.76
N ILE A 101 -2.62 0.80 -1.65
CA ILE A 101 -2.73 0.12 -0.35
C ILE A 101 -3.61 0.93 0.60
N THR A 102 -4.16 0.27 1.61
CA THR A 102 -4.93 0.95 2.68
C THR A 102 -4.83 0.14 3.96
N GLU A 103 -4.96 0.82 5.10
CA GLU A 103 -5.07 0.14 6.39
C GLU A 103 -6.32 -0.78 6.41
N PRO A 104 -6.22 -2.02 6.94
CA PRO A 104 -7.33 -2.99 6.93
C PRO A 104 -8.64 -2.51 7.57
N GLY A 105 -8.59 -1.76 8.66
CA GLY A 105 -9.76 -1.16 9.29
C GLY A 105 -10.45 -0.11 8.44
N GLU A 106 -9.68 0.73 7.76
CA GLU A 106 -10.23 1.69 6.79
C GLU A 106 -10.81 0.97 5.57
N ALA A 107 -10.16 -0.07 5.07
CA ALA A 107 -10.72 -0.93 4.01
C ALA A 107 -12.08 -1.51 4.40
N ALA A 108 -12.15 -2.10 5.60
CA ALA A 108 -13.38 -2.66 6.15
C ALA A 108 -14.48 -1.59 6.30
N ARG A 109 -14.13 -0.39 6.79
CA ARG A 109 -15.05 0.74 6.92
C ARG A 109 -15.63 1.14 5.56
N ARG A 110 -14.79 1.26 4.53
CA ARG A 110 -15.20 1.64 3.17
C ARG A 110 -16.09 0.60 2.51
N VAL A 111 -15.76 -0.68 2.70
CA VAL A 111 -16.55 -1.78 2.15
C VAL A 111 -17.92 -1.86 2.83
N LEU A 112 -17.98 -1.68 4.16
CA LEU A 112 -19.23 -1.62 4.93
C LEU A 112 -20.13 -0.43 4.56
N ALA A 113 -19.53 0.72 4.25
CA ALA A 113 -20.26 1.92 3.85
C ALA A 113 -20.80 1.84 2.42
N ARG A 114 -20.34 0.87 1.62
CA ARG A 114 -20.81 0.70 0.24
C ARG A 114 -22.20 0.05 0.27
N PRO A 115 -23.15 0.49 -0.59
CA PRO A 115 -24.41 -0.23 -0.75
C PRO A 115 -24.11 -1.61 -1.34
N SER A 116 -24.07 -2.65 -0.51
CA SER A 116 -23.90 -4.02 -0.97
C SER A 116 -25.22 -4.57 -1.50
N GLY A 117 -25.17 -5.31 -2.61
CA GLY A 117 -26.23 -6.24 -2.95
C GLY A 117 -26.33 -7.35 -1.89
N PRO A 118 -27.36 -8.22 -1.94
CA PRO A 118 -27.66 -9.23 -0.91
C PRO A 118 -26.53 -10.21 -0.55
N ALA A 119 -25.45 -10.25 -1.33
CA ALA A 119 -24.36 -11.23 -1.24
C ALA A 119 -23.14 -10.77 -0.40
N GLU A 120 -23.05 -9.49 0.00
CA GLU A 120 -21.92 -8.93 0.74
C GLU A 120 -22.40 -8.12 1.97
N SER A 121 -23.20 -8.75 2.83
CA SER A 121 -23.60 -8.19 4.12
C SER A 121 -22.58 -8.62 5.19
N TYR A 122 -21.74 -7.69 5.63
CA TYR A 122 -20.90 -7.90 6.81
C TYR A 122 -21.64 -7.44 8.06
N THR A 123 -21.56 -8.20 9.15
CA THR A 123 -22.26 -7.88 10.41
C THR A 123 -21.44 -6.99 11.34
N SER A 124 -20.13 -6.90 11.13
CA SER A 124 -19.22 -6.04 11.92
C SER A 124 -17.98 -5.63 11.12
N GLN A 125 -17.26 -4.60 11.62
CA GLN A 125 -15.99 -4.17 11.04
C GLN A 125 -14.89 -5.23 11.18
N GLU A 126 -14.84 -5.95 12.30
CA GLU A 126 -13.86 -7.02 12.50
C GLU A 126 -14.11 -8.21 11.57
N GLU A 127 -15.38 -8.59 11.36
CA GLU A 127 -15.71 -9.60 10.36
C GLU A 127 -15.29 -9.15 8.95
N ALA A 128 -15.59 -7.89 8.58
CA ALA A 128 -15.17 -7.34 7.30
C ALA A 128 -13.65 -7.37 7.13
N LYS A 129 -12.87 -6.95 8.14
CA LYS A 129 -11.40 -7.02 8.12
C LYS A 129 -10.92 -8.46 7.84
N LEU A 130 -11.43 -9.43 8.61
CA LEU A 130 -11.02 -10.83 8.48
C LEU A 130 -11.35 -11.39 7.09
N ARG A 131 -12.58 -11.19 6.60
CA ARG A 131 -13.00 -11.66 5.29
C ARG A 131 -12.23 -11.04 4.14
N LEU A 132 -11.90 -9.75 4.23
CA LEU A 132 -11.08 -9.08 3.22
C LEU A 132 -9.65 -9.62 3.21
N ARG A 133 -9.08 -9.92 4.38
CA ARG A 133 -7.78 -10.55 4.51
C ARG A 133 -7.78 -11.96 3.89
N GLU A 134 -8.71 -12.83 4.29
CA GLU A 134 -8.87 -14.19 3.74
C GLU A 134 -8.95 -14.17 2.20
N ARG A 135 -9.76 -13.25 1.66
CA ARG A 135 -9.90 -13.08 0.20
C ARG A 135 -8.60 -12.62 -0.46
N SER A 136 -7.87 -11.70 0.16
CA SER A 136 -6.60 -11.21 -0.37
C SER A 136 -5.52 -12.29 -0.37
N GLU A 137 -5.45 -13.09 0.69
CA GLU A 137 -4.51 -14.21 0.85
C GLU A 137 -4.81 -15.36 -0.13
N SER A 138 -6.09 -15.74 -0.27
CA SER A 138 -6.53 -16.73 -1.27
C SER A 138 -6.10 -16.33 -2.69
N GLU A 139 -6.31 -15.06 -3.04
CA GLU A 139 -5.88 -14.53 -4.32
C GLU A 139 -4.36 -14.52 -4.49
N ARG A 140 -3.62 -14.09 -3.46
CA ARG A 140 -2.16 -14.11 -3.49
C ARG A 140 -1.65 -15.53 -3.77
N ASN A 141 -2.19 -16.52 -3.05
CA ASN A 141 -1.81 -17.91 -3.24
C ASN A 141 -2.12 -18.40 -4.67
N ARG A 142 -3.28 -18.04 -5.22
CA ARG A 142 -3.63 -18.34 -6.61
C ARG A 142 -2.60 -17.76 -7.59
N PHE A 143 -2.15 -16.52 -7.38
CA PHE A 143 -1.17 -15.89 -8.27
C PHE A 143 0.22 -16.53 -8.19
N ILE A 144 0.63 -16.93 -6.98
CA ILE A 144 1.88 -17.66 -6.76
C ILE A 144 1.82 -19.02 -7.47
N VAL A 145 0.77 -19.80 -7.26
CA VAL A 145 0.63 -21.15 -7.85
C VAL A 145 0.53 -21.08 -9.38
N ARG A 146 -0.22 -20.12 -9.93
CA ARG A 146 -0.54 -20.08 -11.36
C ARG A 146 0.51 -19.35 -12.20
N TYR A 147 1.10 -18.27 -11.68
CA TYR A 147 2.02 -17.42 -12.45
C TYR A 147 3.42 -17.33 -11.82
N GLY A 148 3.63 -17.88 -10.63
CA GLY A 148 4.91 -17.77 -9.92
C GLY A 148 5.19 -16.35 -9.42
N VAL A 149 4.17 -15.50 -9.32
CA VAL A 149 4.32 -14.10 -8.92
C VAL A 149 3.56 -13.79 -7.64
N ASP A 150 4.14 -12.90 -6.84
CA ASP A 150 3.57 -12.49 -5.57
C ASP A 150 3.12 -11.03 -5.62
N LYS A 151 1.80 -10.80 -5.60
CA LYS A 151 1.23 -9.44 -5.64
C LYS A 151 1.64 -8.56 -4.44
N ALA A 152 2.09 -9.17 -3.33
CA ALA A 152 2.47 -8.45 -2.12
C ALA A 152 3.90 -7.88 -2.16
N ARG A 153 4.72 -8.28 -3.14
CA ARG A 153 6.05 -7.68 -3.33
C ARG A 153 5.92 -6.28 -3.92
N LEU A 154 6.42 -5.27 -3.23
CA LEU A 154 6.33 -3.88 -3.64
C LEU A 154 7.22 -3.61 -4.86
N ARG A 155 8.33 -4.36 -4.99
CA ARG A 155 9.26 -4.34 -6.13
C ARG A 155 8.62 -4.66 -7.48
N ASN A 156 7.41 -5.20 -7.51
CA ASN A 156 6.67 -5.45 -8.75
C ASN A 156 6.05 -4.19 -9.37
N TYR A 157 6.04 -3.07 -8.64
CA TYR A 157 5.35 -1.85 -9.00
C TYR A 157 6.32 -0.67 -9.13
N ASP A 158 5.87 0.37 -9.82
CA ASP A 158 6.59 1.63 -9.96
C ASP A 158 6.22 2.62 -8.84
N LEU A 159 4.98 2.54 -8.35
CA LEU A 159 4.40 3.45 -7.37
C LEU A 159 3.54 2.67 -6.37
N ILE A 160 3.81 2.84 -5.08
CA ILE A 160 2.91 2.42 -4.00
C ILE A 160 2.22 3.67 -3.46
N CYS A 161 0.89 3.64 -3.38
CA CYS A 161 0.10 4.77 -2.90
C CYS A 161 -0.82 4.34 -1.76
N ASP A 162 -0.57 4.89 -0.57
CA ASP A 162 -1.35 4.66 0.61
C ASP A 162 -2.57 5.58 0.66
N THR A 163 -3.75 4.98 0.57
CA THR A 163 -5.00 5.73 0.54
C THR A 163 -5.70 5.77 1.88
N THR A 164 -5.04 5.40 3.00
CA THR A 164 -5.69 5.28 4.31
C THR A 164 -6.38 6.58 4.73
N ARG A 165 -5.62 7.67 4.90
CA ARG A 165 -6.19 9.00 5.18
C ARG A 165 -6.30 9.90 3.95
N ALA A 166 -5.50 9.65 2.91
CA ALA A 166 -5.46 10.50 1.72
C ALA A 166 -6.81 10.54 1.00
N ARG A 167 -7.22 11.74 0.57
CA ARG A 167 -8.45 11.91 -0.21
C ARG A 167 -8.22 11.45 -1.65
N ALA A 168 -9.30 11.09 -2.34
CA ALA A 168 -9.21 10.59 -3.71
C ALA A 168 -8.55 11.61 -4.65
N ASP A 169 -8.94 12.89 -4.56
CA ASP A 169 -8.36 13.98 -5.35
C ASP A 169 -6.85 14.11 -5.11
N GLU A 170 -6.39 14.05 -3.86
CA GLU A 170 -4.96 14.07 -3.52
C GLU A 170 -4.22 12.91 -4.19
N VAL A 171 -4.76 11.68 -4.11
CA VAL A 171 -4.15 10.50 -4.74
C VAL A 171 -4.09 10.65 -6.26
N ILE A 172 -5.17 11.13 -6.89
CA ILE A 172 -5.26 11.35 -8.33
C ILE A 172 -4.17 12.32 -8.80
N GLU A 173 -4.03 13.46 -8.13
CA GLU A 173 -2.99 14.45 -8.46
C GLU A 173 -1.59 13.85 -8.34
N GLN A 174 -1.30 13.09 -7.28
CA GLN A 174 0.02 12.49 -7.12
C GLN A 174 0.32 11.43 -8.20
N VAL A 175 -0.65 10.59 -8.55
CA VAL A 175 -0.45 9.58 -9.60
C VAL A 175 -0.23 10.25 -10.96
N ILE A 176 -0.97 11.32 -11.27
CA ILE A 176 -0.75 12.11 -12.50
C ILE A 176 0.64 12.77 -12.48
N ALA A 177 1.06 13.33 -11.34
CA ALA A 177 2.40 13.92 -11.20
C ALA A 177 3.52 12.89 -11.45
N VAL A 178 3.38 11.67 -10.93
CA VAL A 178 4.33 10.58 -11.19
C VAL A 178 4.29 10.15 -12.65
N PHE A 179 3.09 9.99 -13.23
CA PHE A 179 2.93 9.60 -14.64
C PHE A 179 3.52 10.61 -15.61
N THR A 180 3.38 11.90 -15.32
CA THR A 180 3.93 13.00 -16.12
C THR A 180 5.41 13.30 -15.82
N GLY A 181 5.98 12.65 -14.80
CA GLY A 181 7.38 12.79 -14.43
C GLY A 181 7.71 14.06 -13.63
N THR A 182 6.70 14.75 -13.08
CA THR A 182 6.91 15.92 -12.21
C THR A 182 7.16 15.54 -10.76
N LEU A 183 6.90 14.29 -10.36
CA LEU A 183 7.19 13.75 -9.04
C LEU A 183 7.97 12.44 -9.11
N GLY A 184 9.08 12.37 -8.37
CA GLY A 184 9.84 11.13 -8.13
C GLY A 184 10.36 10.43 -9.40
N ALA A 185 10.54 11.16 -10.50
CA ALA A 185 10.96 10.59 -11.77
C ALA A 185 12.30 9.83 -11.68
N ASP A 186 13.22 10.29 -10.84
CA ASP A 186 14.49 9.62 -10.56
C ASP A 186 14.28 8.27 -9.86
N ILE A 187 13.48 8.22 -8.79
CA ILE A 187 13.17 6.97 -8.07
C ILE A 187 12.50 5.98 -9.02
N VAL A 188 11.44 6.43 -9.68
CA VAL A 188 10.59 5.60 -10.51
C VAL A 188 11.33 5.06 -11.75
N THR A 189 12.43 5.69 -12.17
CA THR A 189 13.24 5.21 -13.30
C THR A 189 14.48 4.43 -12.89
N GLN A 190 15.08 4.73 -11.76
CA GLN A 190 16.36 4.13 -11.34
C GLN A 190 16.19 2.96 -10.37
N ASP A 191 15.24 3.08 -9.44
CA ASP A 191 15.09 2.16 -8.30
C ASP A 191 13.65 2.24 -7.75
N PRO A 192 12.66 1.74 -8.51
CA PRO A 192 11.29 1.69 -8.06
C PRO A 192 11.09 0.67 -6.91
N PRO A 193 10.01 0.81 -6.12
CA PRO A 193 8.95 1.81 -6.27
C PRO A 193 9.20 3.14 -5.56
N LEU A 194 8.59 4.21 -6.07
CA LEU A 194 8.28 5.39 -5.24
C LEU A 194 7.17 5.01 -4.27
N LEU A 195 7.33 5.38 -3.01
CA LEU A 195 6.31 5.21 -1.98
C LEU A 195 5.67 6.57 -1.70
N LEU A 196 4.34 6.61 -1.70
CA LEU A 196 3.56 7.72 -1.17
C LEU A 196 2.74 7.17 0.00
N LEU A 197 3.28 7.31 1.21
CA LEU A 197 2.75 6.64 2.40
C LEU A 197 1.97 7.59 3.29
N ASP A 198 0.99 7.05 4.00
CA ASP A 198 0.40 7.77 5.12
C ASP A 198 1.44 7.85 6.24
N PRO A 199 1.91 9.05 6.65
CA PRO A 199 2.95 9.16 7.67
C PRO A 199 2.51 8.58 9.02
N ALA A 200 1.20 8.51 9.31
CA ALA A 200 0.67 7.91 10.52
C ALA A 200 0.69 6.37 10.51
N ARG A 201 1.13 5.75 9.40
CA ARG A 201 1.32 4.30 9.26
C ARG A 201 2.80 3.90 9.19
N VAL A 202 3.71 4.86 9.26
CA VAL A 202 5.16 4.61 9.22
C VAL A 202 5.70 4.51 10.63
N TYR A 203 6.27 3.36 10.98
CA TYR A 203 6.84 3.13 12.31
C TYR A 203 8.19 3.83 12.46
N PRO A 204 8.43 4.50 13.59
CA PRO A 204 9.72 5.07 13.92
C PRO A 204 10.70 4.01 14.39
N THR A 205 11.98 4.18 14.03
CA THR A 205 13.10 3.34 14.50
C THR A 205 14.07 4.10 15.42
N GLU A 206 13.77 5.36 15.71
CA GLU A 206 14.50 6.19 16.66
C GLU A 206 13.52 6.80 17.66
N ASP A 207 13.95 6.99 18.90
CA ASP A 207 13.13 7.67 19.90
C ASP A 207 12.89 9.13 19.50
N VAL A 208 11.66 9.59 19.70
CA VAL A 208 11.26 10.96 19.36
C VAL A 208 12.14 11.99 20.08
N SER A 209 12.61 11.67 21.29
CA SER A 209 13.49 12.52 22.10
C SER A 209 14.90 12.69 21.51
N ALA A 210 15.36 11.78 20.64
CA ALA A 210 16.63 11.89 19.94
C ALA A 210 16.58 12.96 18.82
N LEU A 211 15.38 13.33 18.37
CA LEU A 211 15.17 14.41 17.44
C LEU A 211 15.35 15.75 18.18
N ARG A 212 16.57 16.28 18.17
CA ARG A 212 16.84 17.63 18.72
C ARG A 212 15.89 18.64 18.06
N ASP A 213 15.34 19.53 18.89
CA ASP A 213 14.44 20.61 18.47
C ASP A 213 13.24 20.10 17.64
N LEU A 214 12.52 19.11 18.18
CA LEU A 214 11.24 18.59 17.65
C LEU A 214 10.25 19.67 17.19
N TRP A 215 10.34 20.84 17.82
CA TRP A 215 9.50 22.00 17.63
C TRP A 215 10.27 23.16 17.02
N ASP A 216 11.34 22.88 16.27
CA ASP A 216 11.96 23.89 15.41
C ASP A 216 10.90 24.38 14.42
N SER A 217 10.23 25.46 14.81
CA SER A 217 9.11 26.04 14.08
C SER A 217 9.51 26.45 12.67
N ASP A 218 10.79 26.76 12.48
CA ASP A 218 11.32 27.16 11.19
C ASP A 218 11.39 25.94 10.27
N PHE A 219 11.96 24.81 10.72
CA PHE A 219 11.98 23.57 9.92
C PHE A 219 10.58 23.01 9.64
N VAL A 220 9.70 23.00 10.65
CA VAL A 220 8.30 22.55 10.46
C VAL A 220 7.56 23.49 9.51
N GLY A 221 7.78 24.80 9.65
CA GLY A 221 7.23 25.82 8.76
C GLY A 221 7.73 25.68 7.31
N GLU A 222 9.02 25.39 7.13
CA GLU A 222 9.61 25.10 5.82
C GLU A 222 8.99 23.87 5.17
N VAL A 223 8.84 22.77 5.92
CA VAL A 223 8.18 21.55 5.44
C VAL A 223 6.72 21.83 5.07
N ALA A 224 5.99 22.54 5.93
CA ALA A 224 4.60 22.91 5.67
C ALA A 224 4.46 23.80 4.42
N ALA A 225 5.38 24.75 4.21
CA ALA A 225 5.38 25.64 3.06
C ALA A 225 5.81 24.94 1.76
N ALA A 226 6.74 23.99 1.84
CA ALA A 226 7.24 23.23 0.70
C ALA A 226 6.21 22.21 0.17
N GLY A 227 5.35 21.69 1.06
CA GLY A 227 4.34 20.70 0.71
C GLY A 227 4.91 19.32 0.40
N ASN A 228 4.03 18.34 0.15
CA ASN A 228 4.43 16.92 0.00
C ASN A 228 5.39 16.66 -1.18
N GLN A 229 5.38 17.50 -2.22
CA GLN A 229 6.17 17.29 -3.43
C GLN A 229 7.64 17.73 -3.30
N ALA A 230 7.94 18.59 -2.33
CA ALA A 230 9.29 19.14 -2.13
C ALA A 230 10.03 18.49 -0.95
N LEU A 231 9.37 17.60 -0.21
CA LEU A 231 10.02 16.80 0.82
C LEU A 231 11.01 15.82 0.18
N GLU A 232 12.26 15.86 0.63
CA GLU A 232 13.21 14.80 0.33
C GLU A 232 12.62 13.44 0.79
N PRO A 233 12.57 12.43 -0.09
CA PRO A 233 11.97 11.14 0.22
C PRO A 233 12.58 10.49 1.48
N LEU A 234 11.71 9.94 2.34
CA LEU A 234 12.12 9.11 3.47
C LEU A 234 12.80 7.83 2.99
N LYS A 235 13.78 7.30 3.71
CA LYS A 235 14.25 5.93 3.46
C LYS A 235 13.37 4.98 4.25
N ILE A 236 12.67 4.09 3.56
CA ILE A 236 11.64 3.24 4.13
C ILE A 236 12.03 1.78 3.99
N GLY A 237 11.99 1.05 5.10
CA GLY A 237 11.97 -0.40 5.09
C GLY A 237 10.54 -0.94 5.15
N TYR A 238 10.33 -2.14 4.64
CA TYR A 238 9.04 -2.81 4.66
C TYR A 238 9.17 -4.27 5.11
N THR A 239 8.40 -4.70 6.09
CA THR A 239 8.47 -6.07 6.62
C THR A 239 7.63 -7.09 5.86
N GLY A 240 6.83 -6.63 4.88
CA GLY A 240 5.70 -7.41 4.34
C GLY A 240 4.36 -7.05 5.01
N GLU A 241 4.40 -6.28 6.10
CA GLU A 241 3.21 -5.81 6.82
C GLU A 241 3.35 -4.35 7.26
N TYR A 242 4.49 -3.99 7.84
CA TYR A 242 4.75 -2.68 8.41
C TYR A 242 5.75 -1.89 7.57
N PHE A 243 5.45 -0.62 7.33
CA PHE A 243 6.40 0.35 6.82
C PHE A 243 7.11 1.02 7.99
N TYR A 244 8.41 1.22 7.89
CA TYR A 244 9.16 1.90 8.94
C TYR A 244 10.23 2.81 8.34
N VAL A 245 10.52 3.90 9.04
CA VAL A 245 11.55 4.84 8.62
C VAL A 245 12.93 4.31 9.03
N VAL A 246 13.84 4.22 8.08
CA VAL A 246 15.27 3.93 8.32
C VAL A 246 16.05 5.24 8.46
N ASP A 247 15.65 6.26 7.71
CA ASP A 247 16.27 7.59 7.74
C ASP A 247 15.24 8.65 7.29
N GLY A 248 15.31 9.83 7.89
CA GLY A 248 14.36 10.93 7.67
C GLY A 248 13.33 11.12 8.79
N HIS A 249 13.58 10.64 10.01
CA HIS A 249 12.64 10.77 11.15
C HIS A 249 12.21 12.20 11.45
N ARG A 250 13.11 13.19 11.31
CA ARG A 250 12.74 14.62 11.45
C ARG A 250 11.69 15.04 10.42
N ARG A 251 11.83 14.60 9.16
CA ARG A 251 10.85 14.88 8.10
C ARG A 251 9.54 14.16 8.34
N LEU A 252 9.59 12.90 8.83
CA LEU A 252 8.38 12.17 9.23
C LEU A 252 7.64 12.92 10.35
N SER A 253 8.35 13.34 11.40
CA SER A 253 7.80 14.12 12.51
C SER A 253 7.19 15.44 12.02
N ALA A 254 7.93 16.22 11.21
CA ALA A 254 7.43 17.47 10.65
C ALA A 254 6.19 17.28 9.75
N ALA A 255 6.14 16.21 8.97
CA ALA A 255 4.98 15.87 8.14
C ALA A 255 3.75 15.50 8.99
N LEU A 256 3.95 14.76 10.09
CA LEU A 256 2.89 14.45 11.05
C LEU A 256 2.35 15.72 11.72
N GLN A 257 3.24 16.61 12.19
CA GLN A 257 2.88 17.88 12.80
C GLN A 257 2.14 18.81 11.82
N SER A 258 2.54 18.79 10.55
CA SER A 258 1.91 19.57 9.47
C SER A 258 0.62 18.95 8.94
N GLY A 259 0.20 17.80 9.48
CA GLY A 259 -1.05 17.13 9.10
C GLY A 259 -1.02 16.51 7.69
N PHE A 260 0.17 16.19 7.16
CA PHE A 260 0.29 15.58 5.85
C PHE A 260 -0.36 14.19 5.85
N ARG A 261 -0.97 13.84 4.72
CA ARG A 261 -1.62 12.54 4.49
C ARG A 261 -0.83 11.62 3.58
N LEU A 262 0.16 12.16 2.88
CA LEU A 262 1.07 11.45 2.00
C LEU A 262 2.48 12.01 2.20
N VAL A 263 3.46 11.14 2.38
CA VAL A 263 4.88 11.49 2.39
C VAL A 263 5.63 10.66 1.36
N PRO A 264 6.54 11.26 0.56
CA PRO A 264 7.35 10.52 -0.36
C PRO A 264 8.39 9.67 0.37
N GLY A 265 8.62 8.46 -0.13
CA GLY A 265 9.61 7.53 0.39
C GLY A 265 10.27 6.73 -0.72
N ARG A 266 11.51 6.32 -0.47
CA ARG A 266 12.27 5.34 -1.26
C ARG A 266 12.32 4.04 -0.49
N LEU A 267 11.95 2.94 -1.13
CA LEU A 267 12.06 1.61 -0.54
C LEU A 267 13.53 1.18 -0.50
N VAL A 268 14.12 1.11 0.69
CA VAL A 268 15.52 0.64 0.84
C VAL A 268 15.62 -0.88 0.91
N ALA A 269 14.61 -1.54 1.49
CA ALA A 269 14.57 -2.99 1.61
C ALA A 269 13.13 -3.47 1.87
N GLU A 270 12.75 -4.60 1.28
CA GLU A 270 11.55 -5.36 1.65
C GLU A 270 11.86 -6.78 2.17
N VAL A 271 11.17 -7.17 3.24
CA VAL A 271 11.18 -8.53 3.82
C VAL A 271 12.60 -9.01 4.15
N GLU A 272 13.15 -9.93 3.34
CA GLU A 272 14.47 -10.51 3.53
C GLU A 272 15.60 -9.68 2.90
N GLU A 273 15.27 -8.60 2.18
CA GLU A 273 16.29 -7.70 1.63
C GLU A 273 17.08 -7.03 2.77
N PRO A 274 18.40 -6.88 2.63
CA PRO A 274 19.24 -6.30 3.67
C PRO A 274 19.09 -4.77 3.73
N VAL A 275 19.03 -4.21 4.95
CA VAL A 275 18.98 -2.76 5.18
C VAL A 275 20.38 -2.17 5.37
N VAL A 276 20.96 -2.36 6.55
CA VAL A 276 22.31 -1.90 6.95
C VAL A 276 23.02 -3.06 7.66
N GLY A 277 24.30 -3.25 7.35
CA GLY A 277 25.11 -4.28 8.03
C GLY A 277 24.71 -5.72 7.69
N GLY A 278 23.93 -5.94 6.62
CA GLY A 278 23.49 -7.27 6.18
C GLY A 278 22.27 -7.83 6.93
N VAL A 279 21.71 -7.07 7.87
CA VAL A 279 20.49 -7.42 8.61
C VAL A 279 19.27 -7.25 7.70
N SER A 280 18.35 -8.21 7.71
CA SER A 280 17.14 -8.15 6.87
C SER A 280 16.19 -7.03 7.30
N ALA A 281 15.26 -6.64 6.43
CA ALA A 281 14.27 -5.61 6.76
C ALA A 281 13.38 -6.02 7.94
N VAL A 282 13.06 -7.31 8.07
CA VAL A 282 12.28 -7.84 9.20
C VAL A 282 13.11 -7.81 10.49
N GLU A 283 14.36 -8.29 10.46
CA GLU A 283 15.24 -8.32 11.63
C GLU A 283 15.58 -6.91 12.12
N TYR A 284 15.84 -5.97 11.21
CA TYR A 284 16.12 -4.57 11.54
C TYR A 284 14.91 -3.93 12.24
N PHE A 285 13.70 -4.13 11.70
CA PHE A 285 12.47 -3.65 12.30
C PHE A 285 12.27 -4.20 13.72
N ALA A 286 12.44 -5.52 13.89
CA ALA A 286 12.28 -6.17 15.18
C ALA A 286 13.28 -5.67 16.24
N ALA A 287 14.50 -5.32 15.81
CA ALA A 287 15.55 -4.82 16.70
C ALA A 287 15.32 -3.35 17.13
N GLN A 288 14.81 -2.51 16.23
CA GLN A 288 14.69 -1.06 16.46
C GLN A 288 13.32 -0.63 17.00
N VAL A 289 12.23 -1.25 16.55
CA VAL A 289 10.88 -0.81 16.90
C VAL A 289 10.45 -1.45 18.22
N ARG A 290 10.49 -0.65 19.29
CA ARG A 290 10.14 -1.05 20.67
C ARG A 290 8.81 -0.42 21.10
N PRO A 291 8.08 -1.02 22.06
CA PRO A 291 6.85 -0.43 22.59
C PRO A 291 7.01 1.02 23.06
N SER A 292 8.09 1.32 23.80
CA SER A 292 8.36 2.68 24.29
C SER A 292 8.48 3.69 23.16
N THR A 293 9.24 3.35 22.12
CA THR A 293 9.45 4.20 20.94
C THR A 293 8.12 4.45 20.22
N VAL A 294 7.28 3.43 20.05
CA VAL A 294 5.95 3.59 19.44
C VAL A 294 5.08 4.52 20.28
N TYR A 295 4.97 4.27 21.59
CA TYR A 295 4.13 5.08 22.48
C TYR A 295 4.58 6.54 22.59
N ASP A 296 5.89 6.80 22.63
CA ASP A 296 6.41 8.16 22.69
C ASP A 296 6.07 8.94 21.41
N TRP A 297 6.14 8.28 20.25
CA TRP A 297 5.75 8.88 18.98
C TRP A 297 4.24 9.08 18.86
N GLU A 298 3.42 8.12 19.31
CA GLU A 298 1.96 8.28 19.39
C GLU A 298 1.58 9.48 20.26
N ALA A 299 2.20 9.61 21.43
CA ALA A 299 1.95 10.71 22.37
C ALA A 299 2.39 12.07 21.78
N ALA A 300 3.54 12.12 21.11
CA ALA A 300 4.06 13.36 20.53
C ALA A 300 3.25 13.87 19.33
N HIS A 301 2.65 12.98 18.54
CA HIS A 301 2.01 13.35 17.26
C HIS A 301 0.50 13.09 17.20
N GLY A 302 -0.10 12.49 18.24
CA GLY A 302 -1.52 12.16 18.26
C GLY A 302 -1.92 11.09 17.24
N ILE A 303 -1.00 10.19 16.90
CA ILE A 303 -1.23 9.07 15.97
C ILE A 303 -1.50 7.77 16.73
N ARG A 304 -1.89 6.73 15.98
CA ARG A 304 -2.15 5.38 16.49
C ARG A 304 -1.44 4.36 15.62
N LEU A 305 -0.47 3.65 16.18
CA LEU A 305 0.30 2.59 15.56
C LEU A 305 0.11 1.30 16.39
N PRO A 306 -0.58 0.27 15.86
CA PRO A 306 -0.69 -1.02 16.53
C PRO A 306 0.69 -1.57 16.92
N LEU A 307 0.84 -2.14 18.10
CA LEU A 307 2.12 -2.77 18.42
C LEU A 307 2.34 -4.00 17.52
N PRO A 308 3.50 -4.10 16.86
CA PRO A 308 3.84 -5.28 16.09
C PRO A 308 4.02 -6.50 17.00
N GLU A 309 3.82 -7.69 16.45
CA GLU A 309 3.78 -8.95 17.22
C GLU A 309 5.03 -9.16 18.10
N HIS A 310 6.22 -8.87 17.59
CA HIS A 310 7.47 -9.01 18.34
C HIS A 310 7.53 -8.08 19.57
N ALA A 311 6.89 -6.91 19.48
CA ALA A 311 6.84 -5.92 20.55
C ALA A 311 5.80 -6.29 21.64
N LEU A 312 4.79 -7.09 21.29
CA LEU A 312 3.83 -7.64 22.25
C LEU A 312 4.45 -8.76 23.10
N LEU A 313 5.22 -9.65 22.48
CA LEU A 313 5.82 -10.82 23.14
C LEU A 313 7.00 -10.46 24.07
N GLY A 314 7.67 -9.33 23.84
CA GLY A 314 8.80 -8.87 24.65
C GLY A 314 8.43 -8.35 26.05
N GLY A 315 7.13 -8.13 26.34
CA GLY A 315 6.65 -7.62 27.63
C GLY A 315 6.51 -8.67 28.75
N ASP A 316 6.37 -9.95 28.40
CA ASP A 316 6.07 -11.03 29.37
C ASP A 316 7.31 -11.72 29.95
N ALA A 317 8.53 -11.40 29.47
CA ALA A 317 9.75 -12.11 29.89
C ALA A 317 10.42 -11.58 31.19
N VAL A 318 9.85 -10.58 31.88
CA VAL A 318 10.52 -9.91 33.02
C VAL A 318 9.81 -10.09 34.38
N LEU A 319 8.71 -10.85 34.49
CA LEU A 319 8.00 -11.04 35.76
C LEU A 319 7.92 -12.50 36.27
N ALA A 320 8.94 -13.31 36.01
CA ALA A 320 9.09 -14.61 36.67
C ALA A 320 10.49 -14.75 37.30
N GLY A 321 10.74 -13.93 38.31
CA GLY A 321 11.97 -13.96 39.10
C GLY A 321 11.70 -13.48 40.52
N GLU A 322 10.77 -14.13 41.23
CA GLU A 322 10.74 -13.98 42.68
C GLU A 322 11.97 -14.66 43.30
N PRO A 323 12.69 -13.99 44.22
CA PRO A 323 13.81 -14.60 44.91
C PRO A 323 13.28 -15.61 45.93
N ALA A 324 13.79 -16.84 45.89
CA ALA A 324 13.55 -17.81 46.95
C ALA A 324 14.03 -17.25 48.30
N PRO A 325 13.20 -17.15 49.35
CA PRO A 325 13.68 -16.87 50.68
C PRO A 325 14.29 -18.15 51.25
N GLY A 326 15.56 -18.07 51.65
CA GLY A 326 16.25 -19.16 52.31
C GLY A 326 15.74 -19.42 53.73
N ALA A 327 15.59 -20.71 54.06
CA ALA A 327 15.99 -21.40 55.29
C ALA A 327 15.54 -22.86 55.21
#